data_AF-X1CVM7-F1
#
_entry.id   AF-X1CVM7-F1
#
_cell.length_a   1.000
_cell.length_b   1.000
_cell.length_c   1.000
_cell.angle_alpha   90.00
_cell.angle_beta   90.00
_cell.angle_gamma   90.00
#
_symmetry.space_group_name_H-M   'P 1'
#
loop_
_entity.id
_entity.type
_entity.pdbx_description
1 polymer ?
#
loop_
_entity_poly.entity_id
_entity_poly.type
_entity_poly.pdbx_seq_one_letter_code
_entity_poly.pdbx_strand_id
1 'polypeptide(L)' 'GSIGRSDFQGGNQNLLFSSIKNKIMNNKNLTDNFIVCSGHMGLTTIGDERAHNMFRKYFL' A
#
# COMPACT_ATOMS: atom_id res chain seq x y z
N GLY A 1 2.52 -3.80 -7.98
CA GLY A 1 1.79 -3.66 -6.71
C GLY A 1 0.30 -3.88 -6.87
N SER A 2 -0.33 -4.46 -5.85
CA SER A 2 -1.80 -4.58 -5.67
C SER A 2 -2.15 -4.19 -4.22
N ILE A 3 -3.40 -4.39 -3.79
CA ILE A 3 -3.84 -4.25 -2.40
C ILE A 3 -4.69 -5.47 -1.99
N GLY A 4 -4.85 -5.68 -0.68
CA GLY A 4 -5.80 -6.66 -0.16
C GLY A 4 -7.25 -6.27 -0.49
N ARG A 5 -8.12 -7.26 -0.65
CA ARG A 5 -9.57 -7.03 -0.85
C ARG A 5 -10.25 -6.62 0.46
N SER A 6 -11.34 -5.85 0.36
CA SER A 6 -12.05 -5.30 1.52
C SER A 6 -13.57 -5.55 1.47
N ASP A 7 -14.00 -6.56 0.72
CA ASP A 7 -15.40 -6.90 0.44
C ASP A 7 -15.93 -8.08 1.26
N PHE A 8 -15.12 -8.64 2.16
CA PHE A 8 -15.57 -9.55 3.21
C PHE A 8 -16.10 -8.79 4.44
N GLN A 9 -16.81 -9.49 5.33
CA GLN A 9 -17.33 -8.92 6.57
C GLN A 9 -16.22 -8.23 7.39
N GLY A 10 -16.46 -6.97 7.77
CA GLY A 10 -15.49 -6.14 8.49
C GLY A 10 -14.48 -5.40 7.59
N GLY A 11 -14.48 -5.66 6.28
CA GLY A 11 -13.67 -4.92 5.32
C GLY A 11 -14.19 -3.49 5.08
N ASN A 12 -13.25 -2.55 4.88
CA ASN A 12 -13.58 -1.16 4.58
C ASN A 12 -12.53 -0.55 3.62
N GLN A 13 -12.95 -0.31 2.37
CA GLN A 13 -12.07 0.16 1.30
C GLN A 13 -11.47 1.54 1.58
N ASN A 14 -12.26 2.46 2.13
CA ASN A 14 -11.81 3.83 2.44
C ASN A 14 -10.81 3.82 3.60
N LEU A 15 -11.04 2.97 4.60
CA LEU A 15 -10.10 2.77 5.70
C LEU A 15 -8.78 2.15 5.22
N LEU A 16 -8.84 1.19 4.30
CA LEU A 16 -7.66 0.58 3.69
C LEU A 16 -6.82 1.62 2.95
N PHE A 17 -7.43 2.40 2.05
CA PHE A 17 -6.71 3.45 1.30
C PHE A 17 -6.13 4.53 2.21
N SER A 18 -6.90 5.05 3.17
CA SER A 18 -6.41 6.05 4.12
C SER A 18 -5.28 5.51 5.02
N SER A 19 -5.31 4.23 5.38
CA SER A 19 -4.23 3.60 6.13
C SER A 19 -2.95 3.49 5.32
N ILE A 20 -3.03 3.05 4.05
CA ILE A 20 -1.88 2.98 3.14
C ILE A 20 -1.29 4.39 2.95
N LYS A 21 -2.14 5.39 2.70
CA LYS A 21 -1.71 6.79 2.53
C LYS A 21 -0.96 7.31 3.75
N ASN A 22 -1.59 7.25 4.93
CA ASN A 22 -1.10 7.96 6.11
C ASN A 22 0.02 7.23 6.85
N LYS A 23 -0.01 5.89 6.87
CA LYS A 23 0.95 5.09 7.65
C LYS A 23 2.16 4.65 6.84
N ILE A 24 2.01 4.52 5.52
CA ILE A 24 3.03 3.97 4.64
C ILE A 24 3.53 5.04 3.67
N MET A 25 2.68 5.52 2.76
CA MET A 25 3.15 6.35 1.63
C MET A 25 3.62 7.73 2.05
N ASN A 26 2.93 8.37 3.00
CA ASN A 26 3.30 9.70 3.52
C ASN A 26 4.22 9.64 4.75
N ASN A 27 4.62 8.44 5.17
CA ASN A 27 5.51 8.29 6.31
C ASN A 27 6.95 8.63 5.89
N LYS A 28 7.46 9.76 6.39
CA LYS A 28 8.81 10.27 6.06
C LYS A 28 9.95 9.34 6.48
N ASN A 29 9.70 8.41 7.42
CA ASN A 29 10.69 7.43 7.86
C ASN A 29 10.81 6.24 6.88
N LEU A 30 9.86 6.08 5.96
CA LEU A 30 9.86 5.02 4.94
C LEU A 30 10.32 5.58 3.61
N THR A 31 11.63 5.48 3.38
CA THR A 31 12.27 5.87 2.12
C THR A 31 11.89 4.92 0.99
N ASP A 32 12.14 5.29 -0.25
CA ASP A 32 11.77 4.47 -1.43
C ASP A 32 12.39 3.08 -1.41
N ASN A 33 13.58 2.91 -0.81
CA ASN A 33 14.30 1.64 -0.77
C ASN A 33 13.81 0.69 0.34
N PHE A 34 12.83 1.10 1.15
CA PHE A 34 12.24 0.20 2.15
C PHE A 34 11.57 -0.98 1.46
N ILE A 35 11.98 -2.19 1.84
CA ILE A 35 11.42 -3.43 1.33
C ILE A 35 10.04 -3.66 1.97
N VAL A 36 9.05 -3.95 1.12
CA VAL A 36 7.70 -4.35 1.52
C VAL A 36 7.60 -5.86 1.41
N CYS A 37 7.44 -6.54 2.55
CA CYS A 37 7.21 -7.98 2.63
C CYS A 37 5.71 -8.26 2.80
N SER A 38 4.97 -8.40 1.70
CA SER A 38 3.53 -8.68 1.75
C SER A 38 3.22 -10.12 2.15
N GLY A 39 2.03 -10.35 2.72
CA GLY A 39 1.59 -11.70 3.10
C GLY A 39 1.25 -12.62 1.91
N HIS A 40 1.12 -12.06 0.71
CA HIS A 40 0.93 -12.79 -0.54
C HIS A 40 1.81 -12.16 -1.63
N MET A 41 2.23 -12.97 -2.60
CA MET A 41 3.17 -12.61 -3.69
C MET A 41 4.61 -12.33 -3.18
N GLY A 42 5.43 -11.72 -4.03
CA GLY A 42 6.85 -11.46 -3.78
C GLY A 42 7.14 -10.10 -3.14
N LEU A 43 8.43 -9.87 -2.86
CA LEU A 43 8.93 -8.62 -2.29
C LEU A 43 8.80 -7.45 -3.28
N THR A 44 8.53 -6.26 -2.74
CA THR A 44 8.57 -5.00 -3.48
C THR A 44 9.26 -3.91 -2.66
N THR A 45 9.31 -2.67 -3.15
CA THR A 45 9.78 -1.52 -2.37
C THR A 45 8.71 -0.43 -2.28
N ILE A 46 8.84 0.47 -1.30
CA ILE A 46 7.95 1.64 -1.20
C ILE A 46 8.00 2.49 -2.49
N GLY A 47 9.19 2.66 -3.07
CA GLY A 47 9.35 3.36 -4.34
C GLY A 47 8.60 2.69 -5.49
N ASP A 48 8.73 1.37 -5.61
CA ASP A 48 8.02 0.60 -6.64
C ASP A 48 6.51 0.68 -6.46
N GLU A 49 6.01 0.63 -5.22
CA GLU A 49 4.57 0.77 -4.95
C GLU A 49 4.06 2.19 -5.26
N ARG A 50 4.85 3.23 -4.96
CA ARG A 50 4.53 4.61 -5.35
C ARG A 50 4.49 4.77 -6.88
N ALA A 51 5.42 4.14 -7.59
CA ALA A 51 5.55 4.28 -9.04
C ALA A 51 4.57 3.40 -9.83
N HIS A 52 4.31 2.17 -9.39
CA HIS A 52 3.73 1.13 -10.24
C HIS A 52 2.52 0.40 -9.64
N ASN A 53 2.08 0.70 -8.42
CA ASN A 53 0.86 0.08 -7.89
C ASN A 53 -0.37 0.51 -8.70
N MET A 54 -1.18 -0.45 -9.15
CA MET A 54 -2.39 -0.18 -9.94
C MET A 54 -3.43 0.69 -9.22
N PHE A 55 -3.38 0.72 -7.88
CA PHE A 55 -4.28 1.46 -7.02
C PHE A 55 -3.69 2.78 -6.50
N ARG A 56 -2.49 3.19 -6.96
CA ARG A 56 -1.79 4.38 -6.44
C ARG A 56 -2.61 5.67 -6.41
N LYS A 57 -3.52 5.84 -7.38
CA LYS A 57 -4.42 7.02 -7.48
C LYS A 57 -5.38 7.18 -6.29
N TYR A 58 -5.56 6.13 -5.48
CA TYR A 58 -6.47 6.15 -4.33
C TYR A 58 -5.77 6.46 -3.01
N PHE A 59 -4.44 6.33 -2.94
CA PHE A 59 -3.69 6.46 -1.69
C PHE A 59 -2.44 7.34 -1.77
N LEU A 60 -2.08 7.86 -2.95
CA LEU A 60 -1.14 8.97 -3.13
C LEU A 60 -1.96 10.26 -3.28
#